data_AF-A0A7J7L417-F1
#
_entry.id   AF-A0A7J7L417-F1
#
_cell.length_a   1.000
_cell.length_b   1.000
_cell.length_c   1.000
_cell.angle_alpha   90.00
_cell.angle_beta   90.00
_cell.angle_gamma   90.00
#
_symmetry.space_group_name_H-M   'P 1'
#
loop_
_entity.id
_entity.type
_entity.pdbx_description
1 polymer ?
#
loop_
_entity_poly.entity_id
_entity_poly.type
_entity_poly.pdbx_seq_one_letter_code
_entity_poly.pdbx_strand_id
1 'polypeptide(L)' 'MLAFYNLRRERVTASGGEVGRLSIIGGVEIGPLRCWPGGLCLSRSIGDMDVGEFIVPVPYVKQVKGGGL' A
#
# COMPACT_ATOMS: atom_id res chain seq x y z
N MET A 1 -0.98 4.76 14.10
CA MET A 1 -0.21 4.75 12.84
C MET A 1 0.34 3.36 12.51
N LEU A 2 1.02 2.67 13.44
CA LEU A 2 1.51 1.29 13.24
C LEU A 2 0.40 0.26 12.95
N ALA A 3 -0.74 0.30 13.65
CA ALA A 3 -1.85 -0.62 13.38
C ALA A 3 -2.36 -0.53 11.92
N PHE A 4 -2.50 0.69 11.38
CA PHE A 4 -2.87 0.92 9.98
C PHE A 4 -1.77 0.50 8.99
N TYR A 5 -0.52 0.46 9.40
CA TYR A 5 0.58 -0.02 8.57
C TYR A 5 0.58 -1.54 8.49
N ASN A 6 0.41 -2.23 9.62
CA ASN A 6 0.38 -3.70 9.67
C ASN A 6 -0.84 -4.27 8.92
N LEU A 7 -2.03 -3.70 9.15
CA LEU A 7 -3.24 -4.09 8.42
C LEU A 7 -3.12 -3.88 6.89
N ARG A 8 -2.32 -2.91 6.45
CA ARG A 8 -2.06 -2.70 5.02
C ARG A 8 -1.20 -3.81 4.43
N ARG A 9 -0.14 -4.24 5.14
CA ARG A 9 0.69 -5.36 4.70
C ARG A 9 -0.09 -6.67 4.68
N GLU A 10 -0.78 -7.00 5.77
CA GLU A 10 -1.59 -8.21 5.89
C GLU A 10 -2.62 -8.30 4.77
N ARG A 11 -3.33 -7.20 4.48
CA ARG A 11 -4.29 -7.16 3.37
C ARG A 11 -3.62 -7.37 2.01
N VAL A 12 -2.48 -6.71 1.75
CA VAL A 12 -1.75 -6.87 0.47
C VAL A 12 -1.36 -8.33 0.28
N THR A 13 -0.76 -8.96 1.29
CA THR A 13 -0.39 -10.39 1.24
C THR A 13 -1.60 -11.32 1.12
N ALA A 14 -2.68 -11.05 1.85
CA ALA A 14 -3.91 -11.84 1.76
C ALA A 14 -4.60 -11.73 0.38
N SER A 15 -4.33 -10.66 -0.38
CA SER A 15 -4.84 -10.45 -1.74
C SER A 15 -3.87 -10.95 -2.83
N GLY A 16 -2.81 -11.67 -2.45
CA GLY A 16 -1.81 -12.23 -3.37
C GLY A 16 -0.70 -11.26 -3.79
N GLY A 17 -0.63 -10.06 -3.22
CA GLY A 17 0.44 -9.10 -3.46
C GLY A 17 1.61 -9.22 -2.48
N GLU A 18 2.75 -8.63 -2.82
CA GLU A 18 3.95 -8.62 -1.98
C GLU A 18 4.35 -7.21 -1.58
N VAL A 19 5.04 -7.09 -0.44
CA VAL A 19 5.63 -5.81 0.00
C VAL A 19 7.15 -5.95 0.09
N GLY A 20 7.86 -5.38 -0.87
CA GLY A 20 9.30 -5.49 -1.01
C GLY A 20 9.93 -4.22 -1.57
N ARG A 21 11.26 -4.14 -1.56
CA ARG A 21 11.98 -3.10 -2.31
C ARG A 21 12.08 -3.54 -3.77
N LEU A 22 12.57 -2.64 -4.63
CA LEU A 22 12.89 -3.00 -5.99
C LEU A 22 14.20 -3.78 -5.98
N SER A 23 14.15 -5.04 -6.42
CA SER A 23 15.33 -5.87 -6.64
C SER A 23 15.82 -5.68 -8.08
N ILE A 24 17.10 -5.35 -8.24
CA ILE A 24 17.75 -5.29 -9.57
C ILE A 24 18.64 -6.52 -9.79
N ILE A 25 19.16 -6.66 -11.02
CA ILE A 25 20.12 -7.71 -11.36
C ILE A 25 21.28 -7.69 -10.34
N GLY A 26 21.57 -8.84 -9.75
CA GLY A 26 22.56 -8.99 -8.68
C GLY A 26 21.99 -8.91 -7.26
N GLY A 27 20.65 -8.84 -7.10
CA GLY A 27 19.98 -8.94 -5.79
C GLY A 27 20.13 -7.68 -4.92
N VAL A 28 20.52 -6.55 -5.53
CA VAL A 28 20.62 -5.28 -4.81
C VAL A 28 19.22 -4.69 -4.65
N GLU A 29 18.83 -4.43 -3.40
CA GLU A 29 17.53 -3.84 -3.06
C GLU A 29 17.64 -2.31 -2.98
N ILE A 30 16.84 -1.59 -3.76
CA ILE A 30 16.89 -0.12 -3.82
C ILE A 30 15.55 0.55 -3.50
N GLY A 31 15.64 1.76 -2.93
CA GLY A 31 14.50 2.65 -2.74
C GLY A 31 13.54 2.26 -1.60
N PRO A 32 12.33 2.88 -1.58
CA PRO A 32 11.31 2.59 -0.59
C PRO A 32 10.62 1.24 -0.84
N LEU A 33 9.86 0.79 0.15
CA LEU A 33 8.98 -0.37 0.01
C LEU A 33 7.83 -0.08 -0.95
N ARG A 34 7.50 -1.08 -1.76
CA ARG A 34 6.48 -1.05 -2.79
C ARG A 34 5.53 -2.23 -2.61
N CYS A 35 4.29 -2.07 -3.07
CA CYS A 35 3.35 -3.17 -3.26
C CYS A 35 3.55 -3.72 -4.67
N TRP A 36 3.66 -5.05 -4.78
CA TRP A 36 3.84 -5.78 -6.02
C TRP A 36 2.69 -6.75 -6.26
N PRO A 37 2.32 -7.04 -7.53
CA PRO A 37 2.80 -6.43 -8.79
C PRO A 37 2.48 -4.93 -8.94
N GLY A 38 3.04 -4.24 -9.95
CA GLY A 38 2.80 -2.80 -10.21
C GLY A 38 3.77 -1.82 -9.53
N GLY A 39 4.39 -2.20 -8.41
CA GLY A 39 5.52 -1.46 -7.83
C GLY A 39 5.16 -0.12 -7.20
N LEU A 40 3.91 0.05 -6.74
CA LEU A 40 3.43 1.30 -6.13
C LEU A 40 3.94 1.46 -4.69
N CYS A 41 4.37 2.67 -4.32
CA CYS A 41 4.73 3.00 -2.94
C CYS A 41 3.50 3.24 -2.03
N LEU A 42 2.32 2.81 -2.48
CA LEU A 42 1.03 2.96 -1.83
C LEU A 42 0.29 1.62 -1.92
N SER A 43 -0.70 1.42 -1.06
CA SER A 43 -1.59 0.23 -1.10
C SER A 43 -3.04 0.60 -1.39
N ARG A 44 -3.31 1.87 -1.70
CA ARG A 44 -4.62 2.41 -2.03
C ARG A 44 -4.44 3.58 -2.99
N SER A 45 -5.23 3.59 -4.05
CA SER A 45 -5.25 4.64 -5.07
C SER A 45 -6.49 4.46 -5.94
N ILE A 46 -6.81 5.48 -6.73
CA ILE A 46 -7.92 5.48 -7.68
C ILE A 46 -7.28 5.55 -9.07
N GLY A 47 -7.68 4.65 -9.97
CA GLY A 47 -7.20 4.61 -11.36
C GLY A 47 -6.27 3.44 -11.69
N ASP A 48 -5.66 2.78 -10.68
CA ASP A 48 -4.73 1.65 -10.86
C ASP A 48 -5.47 0.30 -10.99
N MET A 49 -6.44 0.21 -11.91
CA MET A 49 -7.32 -0.95 -12.06
C MET A 49 -6.60 -2.23 -12.55
N ASP A 50 -5.51 -2.08 -13.29
CA ASP A 50 -4.71 -3.17 -13.87
C ASP A 50 -3.76 -3.81 -12.86
N VAL A 51 -3.51 -3.17 -11.71
CA VAL A 51 -2.61 -3.68 -10.68
C VAL A 51 -3.23 -4.83 -9.90
N GLY A 52 -4.56 -4.81 -9.67
CA GLY A 52 -5.31 -5.89 -9.01
C GLY A 52 -5.77 -5.56 -7.59
N GLU A 53 -6.38 -6.55 -6.92
CA GLU A 53 -7.16 -6.34 -5.68
C GLU A 53 -6.33 -5.91 -4.45
N PHE A 54 -5.00 -6.02 -4.51
CA PHE A 54 -4.13 -5.54 -3.44
C PHE A 54 -3.97 -4.01 -3.44
N ILE A 55 -4.37 -3.30 -4.50
CA ILE A 55 -4.51 -1.84 -4.54
C ILE A 55 -6.00 -1.48 -4.55
N VAL A 56 -6.51 -0.96 -3.43
CA VAL A 56 -7.96 -0.73 -3.27
C VAL A 56 -8.32 0.75 -3.43
N PRO A 57 -9.44 1.09 -4.12
CA PRO A 57 -9.94 2.46 -4.24
C PRO A 57 -10.78 2.90 -3.02
N VAL A 58 -10.53 2.32 -1.84
CA VAL A 58 -11.33 2.58 -0.62
C VAL A 58 -10.61 3.58 0.29
N PRO A 59 -11.15 4.79 0.50
CA PRO A 59 -10.50 5.79 1.34
C PRO A 59 -10.49 5.37 2.81
N TYR A 60 -9.53 5.89 3.57
CA TYR A 60 -9.61 5.89 5.03
C TYR A 60 -10.38 7.14 5.47
N VAL A 61 -11.48 6.95 6.19
CA VAL A 61 -12.33 8.04 6.66
C VAL A 61 -12.26 8.10 8.18
N LYS A 62 -11.97 9.30 8.73
CA LYS A 62 -12.01 9.58 10.17
C LYS A 62 -12.76 10.89 10.39
N GLN A 63 -13.85 10.84 11.14
CA GLN A 63 -14.51 12.04 11.64
C GLN A 63 -13.70 12.62 12.81
N VAL A 64 -13.50 13.92 12.80
CA VAL A 64 -12.87 14.68 13.89
C VAL A 64 -13.88 15.67 14.43
N LYS A 65 -13.85 15.92 15.75
CA LYS A 65 -14.58 17.07 16.30
C LYS A 65 -13.91 18.33 15.78
N GLY A 66 -14.65 19.17 15.07
CA GLY A 66 -14.17 20.51 14.75
C GLY A 66 -13.95 21.25 16.06
N GLY A 67 -12.74 21.77 16.29
CA GLY A 67 -12.53 22.67 17.40
C GLY A 67 -13.45 23.87 17.21
N GLY A 68 -14.36 24.09 18.16
CA GLY A 68 -15.07 25.36 18.24
C GLY A 68 -14.03 26.46 18.49
N LEU A 69 -14.19 27.59 17.81
CA LEU A 69 -13.60 28.85 18.27
C LEU A 69 -14.13 29.17 19.67
#